data_AF-A0A2A5A8E0-F1
#
_entry.id   AF-A0A2A5A8E0-F1
#
_cell.length_a   1.000
_cell.length_b   1.000
_cell.length_c   1.000
_cell.angle_alpha   90.00
_cell.angle_beta   90.00
_cell.angle_gamma   90.00
#
_symmetry.space_group_name_H-M   'P 1'
#
loop_
_entity.id
_entity.type
_entity.pdbx_description
1 polymer ?
#
loop_
_entity_poly.entity_id
_entity_poly.type
_entity_poly.pdbx_seq_one_letter_code
_entity_poly.pdbx_strand_id
1 'polypeptide(L)'
;MAKMTSHAEGGLKVASVSLGKGEVAWRIDFPPVCMKDIRLKGQWNSLEEALTVLKKYCSRQDVDPDTADLADEHCPEISWAE
;
A
#
# COMPACT_ATOMS: atom_id res chain seq x y z
N MET A 1 26.95 4.97 0.17
CA MET A 1 26.50 4.03 1.23
C MET A 1 25.09 3.61 0.87
N ALA A 2 24.88 2.34 0.52
CA ALA A 2 23.54 1.79 0.28
C ALA A 2 22.82 1.74 1.63
N LYS A 3 21.72 2.49 1.76
CA LYS A 3 20.87 2.48 2.97
C LYS A 3 20.13 1.15 2.97
N MET A 4 20.71 0.17 3.63
CA MET A 4 20.10 -1.14 3.87
C MET A 4 18.91 -0.88 4.82
N THR A 5 17.72 -0.72 4.26
CA THR A 5 16.47 -0.57 5.02
C THR A 5 16.04 -1.94 5.54
N SER A 6 16.81 -2.45 6.51
CA SER A 6 16.45 -3.62 7.30
C SER A 6 15.35 -3.23 8.31
N HIS A 7 14.11 -3.15 7.85
CA HIS A 7 12.92 -3.42 8.67
C HIS A 7 12.16 -4.57 8.00
N ALA A 8 12.61 -5.78 8.32
CA ALA A 8 11.87 -6.99 8.00
C ALA A 8 10.75 -7.19 9.03
N GLU A 9 9.80 -6.25 9.11
CA GLU A 9 8.43 -6.43 9.65
C GLU A 9 7.50 -5.48 8.89
N GLY A 10 7.66 -5.46 7.56
CA GLY A 10 6.93 -4.56 6.68
C GLY A 10 5.44 -4.87 6.74
N GLY A 11 4.63 -3.89 7.08
CA GLY A 11 3.20 -3.94 6.85
C GLY A 11 2.87 -3.95 5.35
N LEU A 12 1.59 -3.88 5.03
CA LEU A 12 1.12 -3.76 3.65
C LEU A 12 1.72 -2.53 2.96
N LYS A 13 2.15 -2.67 1.70
CA LYS A 13 2.80 -1.59 0.93
C LYS A 13 2.06 -1.37 -0.39
N VAL A 14 2.08 -0.15 -0.91
CA VAL A 14 1.64 0.08 -2.30
C VAL A 14 2.85 0.01 -3.23
N ALA A 15 2.77 -0.86 -4.23
CA ALA A 15 3.80 -1.09 -5.23
C ALA A 15 3.28 -0.76 -6.63
N SER A 16 4.06 -0.04 -7.42
CA SER A 16 3.79 0.18 -8.84
C SER A 16 4.18 -1.04 -9.67
N VAL A 17 3.30 -1.49 -10.54
CA VAL A 17 3.50 -2.52 -11.54
C VAL A 17 3.33 -1.95 -12.93
N SER A 18 4.31 -2.18 -13.81
CA SER A 18 4.23 -1.75 -15.21
C SER A 18 3.39 -2.76 -16.01
N LEU A 19 2.32 -2.30 -16.63
CA LEU A 19 1.43 -3.13 -17.46
C LEU A 19 1.90 -3.25 -18.92
N GLY A 20 2.96 -2.52 -19.29
CA GLY A 20 3.45 -2.41 -20.67
C GLY A 20 2.88 -1.17 -21.37
N LYS A 21 3.42 -0.80 -22.54
CA LYS A 21 3.01 0.40 -23.31
C LYS A 21 3.04 1.74 -22.52
N GLY A 22 3.86 1.84 -21.48
CA GLY A 22 3.94 3.03 -20.63
C GLY A 22 2.83 3.14 -19.57
N GLU A 23 1.99 2.12 -19.45
CA GLU A 23 0.94 2.05 -18.44
C GLU A 23 1.52 1.52 -17.12
N VAL A 24 1.19 2.21 -16.02
CA VAL A 24 1.55 1.83 -14.66
C VAL A 24 0.27 1.62 -13.88
N ALA A 25 0.16 0.48 -13.22
CA ALA A 25 -0.86 0.24 -12.21
C ALA A 25 -0.21 0.14 -10.83
N TRP A 26 -1.01 0.27 -9.79
CA TRP A 26 -0.62 0.21 -8.40
C TRP A 26 -1.30 -0.99 -7.77
N ARG A 27 -0.59 -1.73 -6.93
CA ARG A 27 -1.14 -2.87 -6.21
C ARG A 27 -0.68 -2.85 -4.77
N ILE A 28 -1.41 -3.52 -3.90
CA ILE A 28 -0.96 -3.72 -2.53
C ILE A 28 -0.08 -4.98 -2.50
N ASP A 29 1.15 -4.81 -2.05
CA ASP A 29 2.09 -5.89 -1.81
C ASP A 29 1.91 -6.42 -0.39
N PHE A 30 1.72 -7.74 -0.32
CA PHE A 30 1.46 -8.45 0.93
C PHE A 30 2.74 -9.17 1.34
N PRO A 31 3.49 -8.64 2.31
CA PRO A 31 4.63 -9.36 2.86
C PRO A 31 4.16 -10.66 3.52
N PRO A 32 5.03 -11.69 3.61
CA PRO A 32 4.65 -13.03 4.05
C PRO A 32 4.10 -13.09 5.49
N VAL A 33 4.34 -12.04 6.28
CA VAL A 33 3.87 -11.90 7.67
C VAL A 33 2.48 -11.22 7.78
N CYS A 34 2.01 -10.53 6.74
CA CYS A 34 0.72 -9.84 6.77
C CYS A 34 -0.44 -10.76 6.36
N MET A 35 -1.62 -10.52 6.96
CA MET A 35 -2.86 -11.16 6.52
C MET A 35 -3.13 -10.85 5.05
N LYS A 36 -3.33 -11.91 4.26
CA LYS A 36 -3.72 -11.78 2.85
C LYS A 36 -5.21 -11.52 2.77
N ASP A 37 -5.59 -10.25 2.76
CA ASP A 37 -6.95 -9.83 2.49
C ASP A 37 -7.27 -9.89 1.00
N ILE A 38 -8.24 -10.74 0.63
CA ILE A 38 -8.67 -10.85 -0.78
C ILE A 38 -9.24 -9.55 -1.31
N ARG A 39 -9.77 -8.69 -0.42
CA ARG A 39 -10.38 -7.39 -0.72
C ARG A 39 -9.36 -6.35 -1.21
N LEU A 40 -8.11 -6.53 -0.80
CA LEU A 40 -6.97 -5.70 -1.16
C LEU A 40 -6.19 -6.28 -2.35
N LYS A 41 -6.57 -7.47 -2.83
CA LYS A 41 -5.94 -8.12 -3.98
C LYS A 41 -6.49 -7.50 -5.27
N GLY A 42 -5.99 -6.32 -5.61
CA GLY A 42 -6.39 -5.55 -6.79
C GLY A 42 -5.21 -4.85 -7.47
N GLN A 43 -5.48 -4.31 -8.66
CA GLN A 43 -4.60 -3.39 -9.35
C GLN A 43 -5.43 -2.13 -9.67
N TRP A 44 -4.89 -0.97 -9.35
CA TRP A 44 -5.51 0.33 -9.53
C TRP A 44 -4.72 1.15 -10.53
N ASN A 45 -5.40 1.96 -11.34
CA ASN A 45 -4.70 2.83 -12.30
C ASN A 45 -4.06 4.04 -11.61
N SER A 46 -4.55 4.40 -10.42
CA SER A 46 -4.07 5.54 -9.64
C SER A 46 -3.57 5.10 -8.26
N LEU A 47 -2.50 5.77 -7.80
CA LEU A 47 -1.94 5.59 -6.46
C LEU A 47 -3.00 5.89 -5.38
N GLU A 48 -3.75 6.98 -5.55
CA GLU A 48 -4.80 7.40 -4.61
C GLU A 48 -5.90 6.35 -4.44
N GLU A 49 -6.28 5.65 -5.51
CA GLU A 49 -7.26 4.55 -5.41
C GLU A 49 -6.70 3.38 -4.60
N ALA A 50 -5.43 3.01 -4.84
CA ALA A 50 -4.77 1.96 -4.08
C ALA A 50 -4.66 2.32 -2.59
N LEU A 51 -4.27 3.56 -2.28
CA LEU A 51 -4.17 4.07 -0.91
C LEU A 51 -5.55 4.19 -0.24
N THR A 52 -6.58 4.63 -0.97
CA THR A 52 -7.95 4.70 -0.45
C THR A 52 -8.48 3.32 -0.08
N VAL A 53 -8.26 2.32 -0.94
CA VAL A 53 -8.66 0.94 -0.64
C VAL A 53 -7.87 0.41 0.55
N LEU A 54 -6.56 0.69 0.60
CA LEU A 54 -5.73 0.32 1.74
C LEU A 54 -6.29 0.91 3.06
N LYS A 55 -6.58 2.22 3.11
CA LYS A 55 -7.15 2.87 4.30
C LYS A 55 -8.52 2.30 4.68
N LYS A 56 -9.36 1.94 3.70
CA LYS A 56 -10.71 1.42 3.95
C LYS A 56 -10.77 0.03 4.55
N TYR A 57 -9.76 -0.81 4.32
CA TYR A 57 -9.78 -2.21 4.74
C TYR A 57 -8.66 -2.58 5.71
N CYS A 58 -7.66 -1.71 5.89
CA CYS A 58 -6.56 -1.93 6.81
C CYS A 58 -6.53 -0.86 7.88
N SER A 59 -6.13 -1.28 9.07
CA SER A 59 -5.73 -0.36 10.11
C SER A 59 -4.32 0.14 9.83
N ARG A 60 -4.02 1.38 10.22
CA ARG A 60 -2.72 2.03 10.00
C ARG A 60 -1.53 1.20 10.49
N GLN A 61 -1.73 0.43 11.56
CA GLN A 61 -0.75 -0.43 12.21
C GLN A 61 -0.37 -1.68 11.41
N ASP A 62 -1.24 -2.15 10.51
CA ASP A 62 -0.99 -3.29 9.61
C ASP A 62 -0.29 -2.86 8.31
N VAL A 63 -0.15 -1.55 8.10
CA VAL A 63 0.44 -0.94 6.92
C VAL A 63 1.85 -0.49 7.23
N ASP A 64 2.74 -0.57 6.25
CA ASP A 64 4.09 -0.04 6.41
C ASP A 64 4.04 1.46 6.71
N PRO A 65 4.79 1.95 7.71
CA PRO A 65 4.71 3.35 8.13
C PRO A 65 4.95 4.36 7.00
N ASP A 66 5.78 4.02 6.01
CA ASP A 66 6.04 4.87 4.84
C ASP A 66 4.81 4.93 3.92
N THR A 67 4.17 3.78 3.70
CA THR A 67 2.92 3.70 2.92
C THR A 67 1.75 4.36 3.68
N ALA A 68 1.74 4.25 5.01
CA ALA A 68 0.72 4.87 5.85
C ALA A 68 0.84 6.40 5.83
N ASP A 69 2.06 6.93 5.91
CA ASP A 69 2.32 8.36 5.79
C ASP A 69 1.89 8.87 4.40
N LEU A 70 2.30 8.15 3.34
CA LEU A 70 1.90 8.45 1.96
C LEU A 70 0.37 8.46 1.77
N ALA A 71 -0.34 7.50 2.39
CA ALA A 71 -1.80 7.44 2.36
C ALA A 71 -2.46 8.58 3.13
N ASP A 72 -1.82 9.11 4.17
CA ASP A 72 -2.31 10.26 4.91
C ASP A 72 -2.08 11.57 4.15
N GLU A 73 -0.92 11.70 3.49
CA GLU A 73 -0.60 12.85 2.65
C GLU A 73 -1.49 12.92 1.39
N HIS A 74 -1.70 11.78 0.71
CA HIS A 74 -2.48 11.73 -0.53
C HIS A 74 -3.98 11.57 -0.30
N CYS A 75 -4.40 10.90 0.77
CA CYS A 75 -5.81 10.64 1.05
C CYS A 75 -6.19 11.05 2.50
N PRO A 76 -5.98 12.32 2.90
CA PRO A 76 -6.26 12.78 4.28
C PRO A 76 -7.75 12.73 4.64
N GLU A 77 -8.63 12.80 3.65
CA GLU A 77 -10.09 12.73 3.84
C GLU A 77 -10.61 11.32 4.19
N ILE A 78 -9.84 10.28 3.87
CA ILE A 78 -10.21 8.89 4.13
C ILE A 78 -9.64 8.49 5.49
N SER A 79 -10.50 8.05 6.40
CA SER A 79 -10.08 7.47 7.68
C SER A 79 -9.60 6.03 7.50
N TRP A 80 -8.62 5.61 8.32
CA TRP A 80 -8.18 4.23 8.41
C TRP A 80 -9.29 3.33 8.98
N ALA A 81 -9.30 2.06 8.59
CA ALA A 81 -10.24 1.08 9.11
C ALA A 81 -9.95 0.81 10.60
N GLU A 82 -11.01 0.73 11.40
CA GLU A 82 -10.95 0.37 12.83
C GLU A 82 -10.68 -1.12 13.07
#